data_AF-W1N2H8-F1
#
_entry.id   AF-W1N2H8-F1
#
_cell.length_a   1.000
_cell.length_b   1.000
_cell.length_c   1.000
_cell.angle_alpha   90.00
_cell.angle_beta   90.00
_cell.angle_gamma   90.00
#
_symmetry.space_group_name_H-M   'P 1'
#
loop_
_entity.id
_entity.type
_entity.pdbx_description
1 polymer ?
#
loop_
_entity_poly.entity_id
_entity_poly.type
_entity_poly.pdbx_seq_one_letter_code
_entity_poly.pdbx_strand_id
1 'polypeptide(L)'
;MLQATGSGTVLYTDYRLSEPTLYYFQADHLGTPLEVTDSDGNLAWVGHYSVWGQLRKANDGSSDNITTDNPFCFQGQYHDTETELHYNRHRYYDPEIGRFITQDPIGLMGGENLYPR
;
A
#
# COMPACT_ATOMS: atom_id res chain seq x y z
N MET A 1 1.44 -59.46 -7.58
CA MET A 1 0.26 -59.46 -6.67
C MET A 1 0.71 -58.80 -5.38
N LEU A 2 0.19 -57.67 -4.89
CA LEU A 2 -1.15 -57.11 -4.94
C LEU A 2 -1.26 -55.79 -5.72
N GLN A 3 -2.47 -55.55 -6.23
CA GLN A 3 -2.92 -54.27 -6.78
C GLN A 3 -3.24 -53.30 -5.63
N ALA A 4 -2.95 -52.02 -5.84
CA ALA A 4 -3.62 -50.92 -5.14
C ALA A 4 -4.11 -49.93 -6.20
N THR A 5 -5.37 -50.11 -6.57
CA THR A 5 -6.13 -49.26 -7.48
C THR A 5 -6.52 -47.99 -6.73
N GLY A 6 -5.99 -46.84 -7.14
CA GLY A 6 -6.36 -45.56 -6.60
C GLY A 6 -6.03 -44.46 -7.60
N SER A 7 -6.99 -44.12 -8.46
CA SER A 7 -6.92 -42.92 -9.29
C SER A 7 -7.17 -41.71 -8.37
N GLY A 8 -6.17 -41.40 -7.53
CA GLY A 8 -6.13 -40.16 -6.79
C GLY A 8 -5.66 -39.07 -7.74
N THR A 9 -6.60 -38.38 -8.38
CA THR A 9 -6.28 -37.12 -9.07
C THR A 9 -5.91 -36.12 -7.97
N VAL A 10 -4.61 -35.98 -7.71
CA VAL A 10 -4.10 -34.86 -6.91
C VAL A 10 -4.28 -33.62 -7.77
N LEU A 11 -5.30 -32.82 -7.47
CA LEU A 11 -5.47 -31.51 -8.09
C LEU A 11 -4.38 -30.59 -7.52
N TYR A 12 -3.22 -30.56 -8.18
CA TYR A 12 -2.34 -29.40 -8.05
C TYR A 12 -3.02 -28.27 -8.80
N THR A 13 -3.46 -27.25 -8.07
CA THR A 13 -3.84 -25.98 -8.69
C THR A 13 -2.59 -25.45 -9.38
N ASP A 14 -2.59 -25.48 -10.71
CA ASP A 14 -1.51 -24.91 -11.51
C ASP A 14 -1.57 -23.39 -11.31
N TYR A 15 -0.63 -22.83 -10.54
CA TYR A 15 -0.52 -21.38 -10.33
C TYR A 15 0.03 -20.75 -11.61
N ARG A 16 -0.81 -20.60 -12.62
CA ARG A 16 -0.45 -19.80 -13.80
C ARG A 16 -0.37 -18.35 -13.36
N LEU A 17 0.85 -17.87 -13.17
CA LEU A 17 1.12 -16.46 -13.00
C LEU A 17 0.60 -15.74 -14.25
N SER A 18 -0.23 -14.73 -14.05
CA SER A 18 -0.54 -13.77 -15.12
C SER A 18 0.73 -13.04 -15.51
N GLU A 19 0.82 -12.62 -16.77
CA GLU A 19 1.92 -11.76 -17.21
C GLU A 19 1.99 -10.50 -16.31
N PRO A 20 3.20 -10.04 -15.94
CA PRO A 20 3.35 -8.88 -15.10
C PRO A 20 2.79 -7.63 -15.79
N THR A 21 2.03 -6.83 -15.05
CA THR A 21 1.56 -5.52 -15.51
C THR A 21 2.48 -4.43 -14.98
N LEU A 22 2.86 -3.47 -15.83
CA LEU A 22 3.76 -2.38 -15.47
C LEU A 22 2.97 -1.11 -15.14
N TYR A 23 3.33 -0.48 -14.03
CA TYR A 23 2.79 0.80 -13.58
C TYR A 23 3.93 1.76 -13.26
N TYR A 24 3.69 3.05 -13.50
CA TYR A 24 4.63 4.12 -13.19
C TYR A 24 4.03 5.05 -12.17
N PHE A 25 4.78 5.36 -11.12
CA PHE A 25 4.35 6.22 -10.03
C PHE A 25 4.90 7.63 -10.23
N GLN A 26 4.03 8.63 -10.15
CA GLN A 26 4.39 10.04 -10.16
C GLN A 26 4.19 10.60 -8.76
N ALA A 27 5.30 10.95 -8.12
CA ALA A 27 5.31 11.44 -6.75
C ALA A 27 5.55 12.94 -6.67
N ASP A 28 5.10 13.56 -5.57
CA ASP A 28 5.45 14.93 -5.23
C ASP A 28 6.93 15.06 -4.76
N HIS A 29 7.32 16.29 -4.41
CA HIS A 29 8.67 16.58 -3.92
C HIS A 29 9.04 15.91 -2.58
N LEU A 30 8.06 15.38 -1.83
CA LEU A 30 8.25 14.63 -0.59
C LEU A 30 8.27 13.11 -0.84
N GLY A 31 8.01 12.66 -2.06
CA GLY A 31 7.94 11.25 -2.43
C GLY A 31 6.57 10.61 -2.22
N THR A 32 5.51 11.40 -1.99
CA THR A 32 4.13 10.92 -1.91
C THR A 32 3.60 10.66 -3.32
N PRO A 33 3.16 9.43 -3.66
CA PRO A 33 2.51 9.19 -4.95
C PRO A 33 1.23 10.02 -5.09
N LEU A 34 1.11 10.77 -6.18
CA LEU A 34 -0.11 11.50 -6.52
C LEU A 34 -0.88 10.83 -7.65
N GLU A 35 -0.15 10.23 -8.60
CA GLU A 35 -0.71 9.58 -9.77
C GLU A 35 0.03 8.26 -10.05
N VAL A 36 -0.68 7.34 -10.69
CA VAL A 36 -0.14 6.11 -11.25
C VAL A 36 -0.65 5.95 -12.66
N THR A 37 0.26 5.72 -13.60
CA THR A 37 -0.07 5.46 -15.01
C THR A 37 0.22 4.02 -15.42
N ASP A 38 -0.60 3.48 -16.32
CA ASP A 38 -0.35 2.19 -16.96
C ASP A 38 0.78 2.26 -18.01
N SER A 39 1.04 1.13 -18.70
CA SER A 39 2.05 1.03 -19.74
C SER A 39 1.79 1.89 -20.97
N ASP A 40 0.53 2.26 -21.21
CA ASP A 40 0.08 3.07 -22.34
C ASP A 40 0.04 4.57 -21.98
N GLY A 41 0.30 4.92 -20.72
CA GLY A 41 0.32 6.30 -20.22
C GLY A 41 -1.05 6.79 -19.77
N ASN A 42 -2.06 5.92 -19.66
CA ASN A 42 -3.36 6.30 -19.10
C ASN A 42 -3.26 6.39 -17.58
N LEU A 43 -4.02 7.31 -16.98
CA LEU A 43 -4.18 7.36 -15.53
C LEU A 43 -4.93 6.11 -15.07
N ALA A 44 -4.31 5.33 -14.20
CA ALA A 44 -4.86 4.13 -13.60
C ALA A 44 -5.32 4.38 -12.15
N TRP A 45 -4.69 5.35 -11.49
CA TRP A 45 -5.00 5.79 -10.13
C TRP A 45 -4.53 7.23 -9.90
N VAL A 46 -5.33 8.02 -9.19
CA VAL A 46 -5.03 9.39 -8.74
C VAL A 46 -5.47 9.53 -7.30
N GLY A 47 -4.56 9.97 -6.44
CA GLY A 47 -4.79 10.10 -5.00
C GLY A 47 -5.00 11.55 -4.57
N HIS A 48 -6.05 11.78 -3.77
CA HIS A 48 -6.27 13.04 -3.09
C HIS A 48 -6.07 12.88 -1.60
N TYR A 49 -5.01 13.49 -1.07
CA TYR A 49 -4.61 13.33 0.32
C TYR A 49 -4.98 14.52 1.20
N SER A 50 -5.20 14.26 2.48
CA SER A 50 -5.22 15.31 3.51
C SER A 50 -3.80 15.83 3.76
N VAL A 51 -3.70 16.95 4.47
CA VAL A 51 -2.40 17.52 4.89
C VAL A 51 -1.57 16.58 5.76
N TRP A 52 -2.21 15.58 6.38
CA TRP A 52 -1.56 14.59 7.26
C TRP A 52 -1.38 13.23 6.58
N GLY A 53 -1.63 13.14 5.27
CA GLY A 53 -1.38 11.94 4.48
C GLY A 53 -2.55 10.98 4.39
N GLN A 54 -3.71 11.29 4.98
CA GLN A 54 -4.90 10.43 4.84
C GLN A 54 -5.41 10.48 3.40
N LEU A 55 -5.51 9.34 2.72
CA LEU A 55 -6.15 9.26 1.42
C LEU A 55 -7.65 9.56 1.57
N ARG A 56 -8.12 10.66 0.99
CA ARG A 56 -9.53 11.10 1.06
C ARG A 56 -10.36 10.55 -0.08
N LYS A 57 -9.75 10.45 -1.27
CA LYS A 57 -10.37 9.93 -2.48
C LYS A 57 -9.30 9.38 -3.39
N ALA A 58 -9.62 8.30 -4.07
CA ALA A 58 -8.89 7.85 -5.26
C ALA A 58 -9.85 7.74 -6.46
N ASN A 59 -9.33 7.89 -7.67
CA ASN A 59 -10.06 7.76 -8.94
C ASN A 59 -9.08 7.43 -10.09
N ASP A 60 -9.55 7.23 -11.32
CA ASP A 60 -8.72 6.96 -12.52
C ASP A 60 -8.43 8.25 -13.34
N GLY A 61 -8.70 9.43 -12.78
CA GLY A 61 -8.62 10.72 -13.48
C GLY A 61 -9.88 11.11 -14.29
N SER A 62 -10.81 10.18 -14.54
CA SER A 62 -12.04 10.40 -15.33
C SER A 62 -13.31 9.97 -14.59
N SER A 63 -13.22 8.87 -13.84
CA SER A 63 -14.29 8.18 -13.14
C SER A 63 -13.79 7.58 -11.83
N ASP A 64 -14.70 7.10 -10.98
CA ASP A 64 -14.33 6.40 -9.75
C ASP A 64 -13.98 4.91 -9.99
N ASN A 65 -13.81 4.48 -11.25
CA ASN A 65 -13.46 3.09 -11.63
C ASN A 65 -11.94 2.87 -11.70
N ILE A 66 -11.31 2.86 -10.53
CA ILE A 66 -9.88 2.63 -10.38
C ILE A 66 -9.51 1.21 -10.87
N THR A 67 -8.46 1.07 -11.68
CA THR A 67 -8.00 -0.23 -12.21
C THR A 67 -6.85 -0.85 -11.40
N THR A 68 -6.20 -0.07 -10.54
CA THR A 68 -5.08 -0.51 -9.69
C THR A 68 -5.10 0.23 -8.35
N ASP A 69 -4.66 -0.39 -7.27
CA ASP A 69 -4.57 0.27 -5.96
C ASP A 69 -3.13 0.69 -5.63
N ASN A 70 -2.98 1.66 -4.74
CA ASN A 70 -1.71 2.17 -4.26
C ASN A 70 -1.63 2.12 -2.72
N PRO A 71 -0.84 1.20 -2.14
CA PRO A 71 -0.65 1.16 -0.69
C PRO A 71 0.44 2.11 -0.18
N PHE A 72 1.16 2.81 -1.06
CA PHE A 72 2.23 3.72 -0.66
C PHE A 72 1.68 5.11 -0.31
N CYS A 73 2.09 5.64 0.84
CA CYS A 73 1.68 6.97 1.31
C CYS A 73 2.87 7.94 1.29
N PHE A 74 3.08 8.72 2.34
CA PHE A 74 4.30 9.51 2.52
C PHE A 74 5.55 8.63 2.52
N GLN A 75 6.71 9.26 2.39
CA GLN A 75 7.99 8.55 2.29
C GLN A 75 8.17 7.49 3.38
N GLY A 76 8.33 6.23 2.95
CA GLY A 76 8.56 5.09 3.83
C GLY A 76 7.32 4.57 4.57
N GLN A 77 6.13 5.02 4.18
CA GLN A 77 4.86 4.59 4.75
C GLN A 77 4.14 3.58 3.85
N TYR A 78 3.53 2.58 4.47
CA TYR A 78 2.65 1.61 3.82
C TYR A 78 1.28 1.65 4.51
N HIS A 79 0.20 1.84 3.75
CA HIS A 79 -1.15 1.80 4.27
C HIS A 79 -1.54 0.36 4.61
N ASP A 80 -1.84 0.13 5.88
CA ASP A 80 -2.43 -1.10 6.35
C ASP A 80 -3.94 -0.99 6.31
N THR A 81 -4.56 -1.61 5.31
CA THR A 81 -6.02 -1.59 5.09
C THR A 81 -6.81 -2.28 6.21
N GLU A 82 -6.19 -3.13 7.04
CA GLU A 82 -6.91 -3.76 8.16
C GLU A 82 -7.11 -2.78 9.33
N THR A 83 -6.16 -1.88 9.53
CA THR A 83 -6.15 -0.95 10.67
C THR A 83 -6.37 0.52 10.28
N GLU A 84 -6.31 0.83 8.99
CA GLU A 84 -6.29 2.19 8.42
C GLU A 84 -5.08 3.03 8.85
N LEU A 85 -4.09 2.40 9.48
CA LEU A 85 -2.87 3.05 9.93
C LEU A 85 -1.78 2.97 8.86
N HIS A 86 -0.83 3.88 8.96
CA HIS A 86 0.33 3.90 8.09
C HIS A 86 1.50 3.27 8.83
N TYR A 87 2.01 2.17 8.29
CA TYR A 87 3.15 1.48 8.84
C TYR A 87 4.46 2.09 8.35
N ASN A 88 5.28 2.55 9.31
CA ASN A 88 6.62 3.08 9.12
C ASN A 88 7.63 2.16 9.81
N ARG A 89 7.84 0.94 9.30
CA ARG A 89 8.85 -0.06 9.73
C ARG A 89 8.84 -0.47 11.21
N HIS A 90 8.94 0.44 12.15
CA HIS A 90 8.91 0.19 13.59
C HIS A 90 7.79 0.98 14.29
N ARG A 91 6.99 1.76 13.57
CA ARG A 91 5.94 2.61 14.14
C ARG A 91 4.70 2.61 13.27
N TYR A 92 3.54 2.76 13.90
CA TYR A 92 2.29 3.08 13.23
C TYR A 92 1.97 4.55 13.37
N TYR A 93 1.64 5.19 12.26
CA TYR A 93 1.20 6.56 12.13
C TYR A 93 -0.30 6.58 11.85
N ASP A 94 -1.03 7.40 12.60
CA ASP A 94 -2.45 7.62 12.40
C ASP A 94 -2.62 8.91 11.57
N PRO A 95 -3.07 8.80 10.31
CA PRO A 95 -3.22 9.94 9.41
C PRO A 95 -4.46 10.79 9.71
N GLU A 96 -5.41 10.31 10.52
CA GLU A 96 -6.58 11.08 10.93
C GLU A 96 -6.20 12.17 11.94
N ILE A 97 -5.38 11.81 12.94
CA ILE A 97 -4.87 12.74 13.95
C ILE A 97 -3.50 13.33 13.62
N GLY A 98 -2.80 12.76 12.64
CA GLY A 98 -1.52 13.25 12.14
C GLY A 98 -0.33 13.01 13.07
N ARG A 99 -0.22 11.82 13.68
CA ARG A 99 0.91 11.47 14.56
C ARG A 99 1.16 9.96 14.69
N PHE A 100 2.35 9.61 15.19
CA PHE A 100 2.62 8.23 15.60
C PHE A 100 1.78 7.82 16.83
N ILE A 101 1.23 6.61 16.78
CA ILE A 101 0.54 5.98 17.93
C ILE A 101 1.44 4.99 18.67
N THR A 102 2.59 4.64 18.07
CA THR A 102 3.64 3.84 18.69
C THR A 102 4.73 4.75 19.24
N GLN A 103 5.22 4.44 20.45
CA GLN A 103 6.34 5.16 21.05
C GLN A 103 7.58 5.06 20.15
N ASP A 104 8.35 6.15 20.06
CA ASP A 104 9.62 6.14 19.35
C ASP A 104 10.57 5.07 19.93
N PRO A 105 11.02 4.08 19.12
CA PRO A 105 11.95 3.05 19.56
C PRO A 105 13.27 3.60 20.08
N ILE A 106 13.68 4.81 19.66
CA ILE A 106 14.90 5.46 20.16
C ILE A 106 14.71 6.05 21.58
N GLY A 107 13.46 6.16 22.03
CA GLY A 107 13.10 6.73 23.33
C GLY A 107 13.56 8.19 23.48
N LEU A 108 13.92 8.55 24.71
CA LEU A 108 14.32 9.93 25.05
C LEU A 108 15.60 10.39 24.35
N MET A 109 16.39 9.48 23.75
CA MET A 109 17.56 9.86 22.95
C MET A 109 17.17 10.60 21.66
N GLY A 110 15.93 10.44 21.19
CA GLY A 110 15.38 11.13 20.02
C GLY A 110 14.63 12.42 20.35
N GLY A 111 14.57 12.78 21.63
CA GLY A 111 13.85 13.94 22.14
C GLY A 111 12.79 13.57 23.18
N GLU A 112 12.23 14.61 23.81
CA GLU A 112 11.22 14.43 24.86
C GLU A 112 9.86 13.99 24.33
N ASN A 113 9.56 14.28 23.05
CA ASN A 113 8.32 13.86 22.42
C ASN A 113 8.45 12.42 21.89
N LEU A 114 7.93 11.48 22.67
CA LEU A 114 7.89 10.05 22.33
C LEU A 114 6.93 9.70 21.18
N TYR A 115 6.06 10.63 20.77
CA TYR A 115 5.05 10.44 19.73
C TYR A 115 5.06 11.65 18.78
N PRO A 116 6.13 11.80 17.98
CA PRO A 116 6.23 12.88 17.01
C PRO A 116 5.13 12.81 15.94
N ARG A 117 5.00 13.91 15.20
CA ARG A 117 4.20 13.93 13.98
C ARG A 117 5.03 13.45 12.81
#